data_AF-A0A536Z430-F1
#
_entry.id   AF-A0A536Z430-F1
#
_cell.length_a   1.000
_cell.length_b   1.000
_cell.length_c   1.000
_cell.angle_alpha   90.00
_cell.angle_beta   90.00
_cell.angle_gamma   90.00
#
_symmetry.space_group_name_H-M   'P 1'
#
loop_
_entity.id
_entity.type
_entity.pdbx_description
1 polymer ?
#
loop_
_entity_poly.entity_id
_entity_poly.type
_entity_poly.pdbx_seq_one_letter_code
_entity_poly.pdbx_strand_id
1 'polypeptide(L)' 'MNFCSHCGSSALERRIPEGDTLPRWICSNCGTVHYQNPKVVVGCLPEWDGQVLLCKRAIEPRHGLWTLPAGFLENGETIL' A
#
# COMPACT_ATOMS: atom_id res chain seq x y z
N MET A 1 -3.69 11.92 5.09
CA MET A 1 -2.68 11.90 6.16
C MET A 1 -3.02 13.08 7.06
N ASN A 2 -3.31 12.86 8.35
CA ASN A 2 -3.84 13.91 9.24
C ASN A 2 -2.76 14.53 10.13
N PHE A 3 -1.68 13.80 10.43
CA PHE A 3 -0.58 14.24 11.27
C PHE A 3 0.75 13.80 10.66
N CYS A 4 1.79 14.60 10.89
CA CYS A 4 3.15 14.31 10.48
C CYS A 4 3.70 13.12 11.29
N SER A 5 4.13 12.06 10.60
CA SER A 5 4.73 10.90 11.25
C SER A 5 6.11 11.16 11.88
N HIS A 6 6.73 12.32 11.56
CA HIS A 6 8.04 12.70 12.09
C HIS A 6 7.96 13.53 13.38
N CYS A 7 7.02 14.48 13.46
CA CYS A 7 6.91 15.40 14.61
C CYS A 7 5.54 15.44 15.31
N GLY A 8 4.54 14.70 14.82
CA GLY A 8 3.20 14.64 15.42
C GLY A 8 2.31 15.86 15.15
N SER A 9 2.81 16.91 14.51
CA SER A 9 2.02 18.11 14.18
C SER A 9 0.89 17.79 13.17
N SER A 10 -0.26 18.44 13.33
CA SER A 10 -1.36 18.45 12.35
C SER A 10 -1.13 19.43 11.20
N ALA A 11 -0.03 20.18 11.22
CA ALA A 11 0.30 21.20 10.22
C ALA A 11 0.85 20.55 8.93
N LEU A 12 0.03 19.70 8.28
CA LEU A 12 0.30 19.07 7.00
C LEU A 12 -0.46 19.78 5.88
N GLU A 13 0.22 20.00 4.77
CA GLU A 13 -0.32 20.68 3.60
C GLU A 13 0.13 19.98 2.32
N ARG A 14 -0.67 20.11 1.25
CA ARG A 14 -0.27 19.62 -0.07
C ARG A 14 0.34 20.75 -0.89
N ARG A 15 1.64 20.67 -1.15
CA ARG A 15 2.39 21.62 -1.98
C ARG A 15 3.26 20.88 -2.98
N ILE A 16 3.64 21.54 -4.07
CA ILE A 16 4.63 21.02 -5.03
C ILE A 16 6.00 21.44 -4.49
N PRO A 17 6.88 20.50 -4.09
CA PRO A 17 8.26 20.82 -3.72
C PRO A 17 9.01 21.47 -4.88
N GLU A 18 10.02 22.29 -4.57
CA GLU A 18 10.90 22.86 -5.59
C GLU A 18 11.55 21.74 -6.42
N GLY A 19 11.50 21.87 -7.75
CA GLY A 19 12.02 20.87 -8.69
C GLY A 19 11.10 19.66 -8.95
N ASP A 20 9.93 19.58 -8.32
CA ASP A 20 8.93 18.54 -8.58
C ASP A 20 7.74 19.11 -9.39
N THR A 21 6.86 18.25 -9.88
CA THR A 21 5.64 18.64 -10.63
C THR A 21 4.35 18.21 -9.96
N LEU A 22 4.43 17.36 -8.93
CA LEU A 22 3.28 16.78 -8.26
C LEU A 22 3.17 17.23 -6.79
N PRO A 23 1.95 17.50 -6.30
CA PRO A 23 1.76 17.90 -4.91
C PRO A 23 1.98 16.74 -3.94
N ARG A 24 2.87 16.96 -2.97
CA ARG A 24 3.22 16.04 -1.87
C ARG A 24 2.67 16.56 -0.54
N TRP A 25 2.52 15.68 0.43
CA TRP A 25 2.28 16.11 1.81
C TRP A 25 3.57 16.69 2.39
N ILE A 26 3.53 17.93 2.84
CA ILE A 26 4.66 18.62 3.48
C ILE A 26 4.21 19.10 4.86
N CYS A 27 5.02 18.88 5.88
CA CYS A 27 4.77 19.43 7.21
C CYS A 27 5.36 20.85 7.31
N SER A 28 4.52 21.85 7.57
CA SER A 28 4.99 23.23 7.75
C SER A 28 5.70 23.46 9.09
N ASN A 29 5.53 22.56 10.06
CA ASN A 29 6.20 22.66 11.36
C ASN A 29 7.67 22.20 11.32
N CYS A 30 7.97 21.09 10.65
CA CYS A 30 9.32 20.52 10.61
C CYS A 30 9.93 20.43 9.21
N GLY A 31 9.23 20.86 8.16
CA GLY A 31 9.69 20.85 6.78
C GLY A 31 9.70 19.48 6.09
N THR A 32 9.35 18.38 6.79
CA THR A 32 9.42 17.03 6.23
C THR A 32 8.44 16.86 5.05
N VAL A 33 8.95 16.36 3.92
CA VAL A 33 8.16 15.94 2.76
C VAL A 33 7.84 14.45 2.90
N HIS A 34 6.55 14.10 2.89
CA HIS A 34 6.07 12.72 3.00
C HIS A 34 5.73 12.16 1.61
N TYR A 35 6.68 11.44 1.03
CA TYR A 35 6.45 10.66 -0.17
C TYR A 35 5.56 9.45 0.13
N GLN A 36 4.69 9.10 -0.82
CA GLN A 36 3.85 7.91 -0.73
C GLN A 36 4.30 6.90 -1.78
N ASN A 37 4.70 5.73 -1.31
CA ASN A 37 5.12 4.63 -2.17
C ASN A 37 3.93 3.67 -2.40
N PRO A 38 3.83 3.05 -3.59
CA PRO A 38 2.91 1.94 -3.81
C PRO A 38 3.18 0.79 -2.83
N LYS A 39 2.13 0.03 -2.51
CA LYS A 39 2.26 -1.23 -1.77
C LYS A 39 2.15 -2.39 -2.75
N VAL A 40 3.03 -3.38 -2.60
CA VAL A 40 3.03 -4.58 -3.44
C VAL A 40 2.11 -5.63 -2.83
N VAL A 41 1.26 -6.22 -3.67
CA VAL A 41 0.48 -7.41 -3.33
C VAL A 41 1.04 -8.55 -4.19
N VAL A 42 1.45 -9.63 -3.54
CA VAL A 42 1.94 -10.86 -4.20
C VAL A 42 0.87 -11.94 -4.10
N GLY A 43 0.79 -12.80 -5.11
CA GLY A 43 -0.18 -13.88 -5.18
C GLY A 43 0.40 -15.12 -5.82
N CYS A 44 -0.29 -16.25 -5.63
CA CYS A 44 0.08 -17.54 -6.18
C CYS A 44 -1.11 -18.14 -6.95
N LEU A 45 -0.82 -18.87 -8.02
CA LEU A 45 -1.78 -19.75 -8.70
C LEU A 45 -1.34 -21.21 -8.45
N PRO A 46 -1.77 -21.85 -7.36
CA PRO A 46 -1.35 -23.22 -7.07
C PRO A 46 -2.06 -24.19 -8.02
N GLU A 47 -1.28 -25.09 -8.62
CA GLU A 47 -1.75 -26.13 -9.54
C GLU A 47 -1.58 -27.52 -8.93
N TRP A 48 -2.60 -28.38 -9.09
CA TRP A 48 -2.57 -29.78 -8.66
C TRP A 48 -3.47 -30.64 -9.56
N ASP A 49 -2.93 -31.73 -10.14
CA ASP A 49 -3.66 -32.66 -11.02
C ASP A 49 -4.50 -31.98 -12.13
N GLY A 50 -3.95 -30.93 -12.75
CA GLY A 50 -4.65 -30.17 -13.80
C GLY A 50 -5.77 -29.24 -13.28
N GLN A 51 -5.86 -29.03 -11.97
CA GLN A 51 -6.78 -28.11 -11.31
C GLN A 51 -6.03 -26.95 -10.65
N VAL A 52 -6.75 -25.87 -10.36
CA VAL A 52 -6.22 -24.68 -9.66
C VAL A 52 -6.90 -24.48 -8.31
N LEU A 53 -6.14 -24.03 -7.31
CA LEU A 53 -6.68 -23.66 -6.01
C LEU A 53 -7.18 -22.22 -6.01
N LEU A 54 -8.42 -22.03 -5.57
CA LEU A 54 -9.02 -20.72 -5.34
C LEU A 54 -9.52 -20.60 -3.89
N CYS A 55 -9.56 -19.37 -3.38
CA CYS A 55 -10.13 -19.03 -2.07
C CYS A 55 -11.47 -18.30 -2.24
N LYS A 56 -12.47 -18.66 -1.44
CA LYS A 56 -13.73 -17.90 -1.36
C LYS A 56 -13.61 -16.84 -0.27
N ARG A 57 -13.78 -15.57 -0.62
CA ARG A 57 -13.57 -14.44 0.30
C ARG A 57 -14.59 -14.42 1.43
N ALA A 58 -14.13 -14.39 2.67
CA ALA A 58 -14.97 -14.29 3.87
C ALA A 58 -15.07 -12.86 4.42
N ILE A 59 -14.44 -11.87 3.77
CA ILE A 59 -14.39 -10.47 4.22
C ILE A 59 -14.58 -9.55 3.00
N GLU A 60 -15.32 -8.45 3.19
CA GLU A 60 -15.44 -7.38 2.18
C GLU A 60 -14.08 -6.71 1.89
N PRO A 61 -13.88 -6.13 0.70
CA PRO A 61 -14.81 -6.05 -0.43
C PRO A 61 -15.04 -7.41 -1.13
N ARG A 62 -16.12 -7.57 -1.88
CA ARG A 62 -16.42 -8.76 -2.71
C ARG A 62 -16.57 -10.05 -1.89
N HIS A 63 -17.28 -10.01 -0.77
CA HIS A 63 -17.58 -11.21 0.02
C HIS A 63 -18.23 -12.31 -0.83
N GLY A 64 -17.86 -13.56 -0.59
CA GLY A 64 -18.43 -14.73 -1.26
C GLY A 64 -17.93 -14.99 -2.68
N LEU A 65 -17.14 -14.11 -3.28
CA LEU A 65 -16.51 -14.34 -4.58
C LEU A 65 -15.19 -15.12 -4.46
N TRP A 66 -14.80 -15.78 -5.55
CA TRP A 66 -13.55 -16.53 -5.66
C TRP A 66 -12.37 -15.63 -6.06
N THR A 67 -11.19 -15.92 -5.54
CA THR A 67 -9.94 -15.21 -5.83
C THR A 67 -8.73 -16.15 -5.67
N LEU A 68 -7.57 -15.74 -6.18
CA LEU A 68 -6.30 -16.37 -5.86
C LEU A 68 -5.87 -16.08 -4.41
N PRO A 69 -5.10 -16.99 -3.78
CA PRO A 69 -4.39 -16.67 -2.54
C PRO A 69 -3.37 -15.55 -2.81
N ALA A 70 -3.50 -14.44 -2.08
CA ALA A 70 -2.65 -13.26 -2.24
C ALA A 70 -2.63 -12.41 -0.95
N GLY A 71 -1.57 -11.62 -0.78
CA GLY A 71 -1.33 -10.77 0.39
C GLY A 71 -0.34 -9.64 0.12
N PHE A 72 -0.21 -8.71 1.06
CA PHE A 72 0.86 -7.70 0.98
C PHE A 72 2.22 -8.38 1.13
N LEU A 73 3.22 -7.89 0.39
CA LEU A 73 4.61 -8.28 0.61
C LEU A 73 5.13 -7.62 1.89
N GLU A 74 5.69 -8.40 2.81
CA GLU A 74 6.25 -7.87 4.04
C GLU A 74 7.72 -7.44 3.88
N ASN A 75 8.16 -6.53 4.74
CA ASN A 75 9.54 -6.05 4.72
C ASN A 75 10.53 -7.19 4.98
N GLY A 76 11.51 -7.34 4.09
CA GLY A 76 12.55 -8.37 4.21
C GLY A 76 12.19 -9.71 3.58
N GLU A 77 10.99 -9.86 3.01
CA GLU A 77 10.62 -11.05 2.24
C GLU A 77 11.12 -10.99 0.79
N THR A 78 11.35 -12.17 0.20
CA THR A 78 11.62 -12.34 -1.24
C THR A 78 10.34 -12.73 -1.97
N ILE A 79 10.32 -12.52 -3.28
CA ILE A 79 9.22 -12.94 -4.16
C ILE A 79 9.51 -14.28 -4.89
N LEU A 80 10.69 -14.87 -4.65
CA LEU A 80 11.24 -16.07 -5.29
C LEU A 80 12.04 -16.87 -4.26
#